data_AF-A0A1I6VMR2-F1
#
_entry.id   AF-A0A1I6VMR2-F1
#
_cell.length_a   1.000
_cell.length_b   1.000
_cell.length_c   1.000
_cell.angle_alpha   90.00
_cell.angle_beta   90.00
_cell.angle_gamma   90.00
#
_symmetry.space_group_name_H-M   'P 1'
#
loop_
_entity.id
_entity.type
_entity.pdbx_description
1 polymer ?
#
loop_
_entity_poly.entity_id
_entity_poly.type
_entity_poly.pdbx_seq_one_letter_code
_entity_poly.pdbx_strand_id
1 'polypeptide(L)'
;MPSISPRRFGLIPMLTAATVSLAAPGVAAETVSGSAVWSAQCAKCHRDPARIAASLPAASDDAGKARLDAFLTKHHATDPKLRAALVEWLVSQTRQ
;
A
#
# COMPACT_ATOMS: atom_id res chain seq x y z
N MET A 1 -4.65 -35.80 50.24
CA MET A 1 -5.96 -35.16 50.54
C MET A 1 -5.83 -34.43 51.86
N PRO A 2 -5.96 -33.10 51.87
CA PRO A 2 -7.05 -32.50 52.65
C PRO A 2 -8.02 -31.67 51.80
N SER A 3 -9.27 -31.72 52.23
CA SER A 3 -10.47 -31.03 51.76
C SER A 3 -10.56 -29.61 52.34
N ILE A 4 -11.30 -28.71 51.68
CA ILE A 4 -12.27 -27.71 52.24
C ILE A 4 -12.51 -26.55 51.24
N SER A 5 -13.64 -26.67 50.53
CA SER A 5 -14.73 -25.73 50.20
C SER A 5 -14.54 -24.24 49.78
N PRO A 6 -15.54 -23.69 49.04
CA PRO A 6 -15.41 -22.55 48.13
C PRO A 6 -15.88 -21.23 48.73
N ARG A 7 -15.50 -20.11 48.08
CA ARG A 7 -16.15 -18.81 48.29
C ARG A 7 -16.80 -18.32 47.00
N ARG A 8 -18.12 -18.23 47.04
CA ARG A 8 -18.98 -17.50 46.11
C ARG A 8 -19.02 -16.03 46.56
N PHE A 9 -18.59 -15.12 45.72
CA PHE A 9 -18.84 -13.67 45.76
C PHE A 9 -18.63 -13.22 44.31
N GLY A 10 -19.45 -12.45 43.64
CA GLY A 10 -20.72 -11.82 43.92
C GLY A 10 -21.12 -11.22 42.56
N LEU A 11 -22.40 -11.27 42.24
CA LEU A 11 -22.97 -10.69 41.03
C LEU A 11 -22.80 -9.17 41.10
N ILE A 12 -22.17 -8.55 40.10
CA ILE A 12 -22.30 -7.10 39.85
C ILE A 12 -22.80 -6.95 38.41
N PRO A 13 -24.07 -6.58 38.19
CA PRO A 13 -24.54 -6.21 36.87
C PRO A 13 -24.17 -4.74 36.65
N MET A 14 -23.23 -4.47 35.75
CA MET A 14 -22.97 -3.09 35.31
C MET A 14 -23.61 -2.92 33.93
N LEU A 15 -24.75 -2.23 33.91
CA LEU A 15 -25.37 -1.69 32.70
C LEU A 15 -24.36 -0.79 31.98
N THR A 16 -23.81 -1.25 30.87
CA THR A 16 -23.11 -0.40 29.91
C THR A 16 -24.02 -0.15 28.72
N ALA A 17 -24.47 1.11 28.62
CA ALA A 17 -25.22 1.64 27.50
C ALA A 17 -24.47 1.37 26.18
N ALA A 18 -25.10 0.59 25.29
CA ALA A 18 -24.58 0.33 23.96
C ALA A 18 -24.76 1.59 23.10
N THR A 19 -23.73 2.40 22.96
CA THR A 19 -23.63 3.40 21.90
C THR A 19 -23.53 2.66 20.57
N VAL A 20 -24.62 2.62 19.82
CA VAL A 20 -24.66 2.14 18.44
C VAL A 20 -23.88 3.14 17.58
N SER A 21 -22.59 2.88 17.40
CA SER A 21 -21.78 3.56 16.39
C SER A 21 -22.27 3.13 15.01
N LEU A 22 -22.98 4.03 14.33
CA LEU A 22 -23.38 3.89 12.95
C LEU A 22 -22.11 3.95 12.08
N ALA A 23 -21.52 2.80 11.78
CA ALA A 23 -20.39 2.68 10.86
C ALA A 23 -20.90 2.95 9.43
N ALA A 24 -20.59 4.14 8.90
CA ALA A 24 -20.77 4.42 7.48
C ALA A 24 -19.85 3.48 6.67
N PRO A 25 -20.33 2.87 5.57
CA PRO A 25 -19.48 2.08 4.70
C PRO A 25 -18.49 3.01 3.98
N GLY A 26 -17.27 3.07 4.49
CA GLY A 26 -16.15 3.68 3.78
C GLY A 26 -15.81 2.79 2.59
N VAL A 27 -15.98 3.29 1.38
CA VAL A 27 -15.39 2.68 0.19
C VAL A 27 -13.88 2.73 0.37
N ALA A 28 -13.26 1.59 0.65
CA ALA A 28 -11.81 1.50 0.70
C ALA A 28 -11.29 1.85 -0.71
N ALA A 29 -10.57 2.96 -0.84
CA ALA A 29 -9.94 3.33 -2.09
C ALA A 29 -8.95 2.21 -2.46
N GLU A 30 -9.25 1.48 -3.54
CA GLU A 30 -8.40 0.37 -3.98
C GLU A 30 -7.02 0.89 -4.37
N THR A 31 -6.02 0.44 -3.63
CA THR A 31 -4.61 0.80 -3.81
C THR A 31 -4.05 0.03 -5.00
N VAL A 32 -3.54 0.78 -5.98
CA VAL A 32 -2.87 0.18 -7.14
C VAL A 32 -1.43 -0.13 -6.76
N SER A 33 -1.00 -1.38 -6.93
CA SER A 33 0.39 -1.77 -6.70
C SER A 33 1.27 -1.48 -7.92
N GLY A 34 2.29 -0.64 -7.77
CA GLY A 34 3.25 -0.35 -8.83
C GLY A 34 4.04 -1.56 -9.32
N SER A 35 4.34 -2.53 -8.43
CA SER A 35 5.01 -3.78 -8.82
C SER A 35 4.12 -4.67 -9.70
N ALA A 36 2.79 -4.61 -9.50
CA ALA A 36 1.84 -5.30 -10.37
C ALA A 36 1.78 -4.64 -11.75
N VAL A 37 1.80 -3.30 -11.81
CA VAL A 37 1.87 -2.56 -13.08
C VAL A 37 3.16 -2.89 -13.83
N TRP A 38 4.32 -2.92 -13.14
CA TRP A 38 5.59 -3.34 -13.73
C TRP A 38 5.52 -4.75 -14.33
N SER A 39 5.01 -5.71 -13.55
CA SER A 39 4.88 -7.10 -13.98
C SER A 39 4.01 -7.22 -15.24
N ALA A 40 2.91 -6.47 -15.31
CA ALA A 40 1.97 -6.50 -16.42
C ALA A 40 2.48 -5.78 -17.67
N GLN A 41 3.18 -4.66 -17.53
CA GLN A 41 3.45 -3.75 -18.66
C GLN A 41 4.93 -3.61 -19.03
N CYS A 42 5.85 -3.87 -18.09
CA CYS A 42 7.28 -3.58 -18.28
C CYS A 42 8.14 -4.85 -18.30
N ALA A 43 7.77 -5.87 -17.52
CA ALA A 43 8.61 -7.05 -17.27
C ALA A 43 8.95 -7.88 -18.53
N LYS A 44 8.16 -7.75 -19.60
CA LYS A 44 8.43 -8.38 -20.90
C LYS A 44 9.76 -7.90 -21.49
N CYS A 45 10.05 -6.61 -21.41
CA CYS A 45 11.26 -6.00 -21.95
C CYS A 45 12.31 -5.73 -20.86
N HIS A 46 11.86 -5.35 -19.67
CA HIS A 46 12.69 -5.07 -18.51
C HIS A 46 12.52 -6.16 -17.46
N ARG A 47 13.26 -7.26 -17.61
CA ARG A 47 13.10 -8.43 -16.71
C ARG A 47 13.39 -8.13 -15.24
N ASP A 48 14.27 -7.17 -14.98
CA ASP A 48 14.76 -6.84 -13.64
C ASP A 48 14.82 -5.30 -13.48
N PRO A 49 14.04 -4.70 -12.55
CA PRO A 49 14.05 -3.25 -12.32
C PRO A 49 15.41 -2.74 -11.82
N ALA A 50 16.20 -3.57 -11.14
CA ALA A 50 17.52 -3.18 -10.65
C ALA A 50 18.48 -2.82 -11.80
N ARG A 51 18.28 -3.37 -13.00
CA ARG A 51 19.10 -3.08 -14.18
C ARG A 51 18.89 -1.68 -14.75
N ILE A 52 17.76 -1.05 -14.46
CA ILE A 52 17.47 0.32 -14.89
C ILE A 52 17.53 1.34 -13.74
N ALA A 53 17.78 0.88 -12.51
CA ALA A 53 17.73 1.72 -11.31
C ALA A 53 18.66 2.94 -11.40
N ALA A 54 19.82 2.83 -12.04
CA ALA A 54 20.76 3.94 -12.23
C ALA A 54 20.25 5.04 -13.19
N SER A 55 19.24 4.74 -14.01
CA SER A 55 18.60 5.69 -14.93
C SER A 55 17.30 6.27 -14.38
N LEU A 56 16.85 5.80 -13.21
CA LEU A 56 15.67 6.32 -12.54
C LEU A 56 16.03 7.56 -11.72
N PRO A 57 15.12 8.54 -11.60
CA PRO A 57 15.33 9.69 -10.75
C PRO A 57 15.39 9.26 -9.28
N ALA A 58 16.13 10.01 -8.48
CA ALA A 58 16.15 9.82 -7.04
C ALA A 58 14.75 10.05 -6.44
N ALA A 59 14.47 9.45 -5.28
CA ALA A 59 13.18 9.61 -4.60
C ALA A 59 12.86 11.07 -4.21
N SER A 60 13.86 11.95 -4.07
CA SER A 60 13.69 13.38 -3.80
C SER A 60 13.66 14.26 -5.06
N ASP A 61 13.85 13.70 -6.26
CA ASP A 61 13.90 14.46 -7.51
C ASP A 61 12.51 14.52 -8.18
N ASP A 62 11.70 15.49 -7.75
CA ASP A 62 10.35 15.68 -8.28
C ASP A 62 10.34 16.03 -9.77
N ALA A 63 11.34 16.80 -10.24
CA ALA A 63 11.45 17.15 -11.66
C ALA A 63 11.82 15.91 -12.50
N GLY A 64 12.67 15.03 -11.99
CA GLY A 64 12.97 13.74 -12.58
C GLY A 64 11.76 12.82 -12.62
N LYS A 65 11.00 12.73 -11.52
CA LYS A 65 9.74 11.97 -11.46
C LYS A 65 8.72 12.46 -12.50
N ALA A 66 8.57 13.77 -12.66
CA ALA A 66 7.69 14.35 -13.68
C ALA A 66 8.13 14.00 -15.11
N ARG A 67 9.44 13.98 -15.38
CA ARG A 67 9.97 13.52 -16.68
C ARG A 67 9.72 12.03 -16.90
N LEU A 68 9.88 11.21 -15.87
CA LEU A 68 9.59 9.77 -15.92
C LEU A 68 8.10 9.52 -16.19
N ASP A 69 7.19 10.23 -15.52
CA ASP A 69 5.75 10.17 -15.79
C ASP A 69 5.46 10.51 -17.26
N ALA A 70 5.98 11.64 -17.75
CA ALA A 70 5.79 12.04 -19.14
C ALA A 70 6.34 11.01 -20.14
N PHE A 71 7.50 10.41 -19.86
CA PHE A 71 8.08 9.35 -20.70
C PHE A 71 7.16 8.12 -20.77
N LEU A 72 6.64 7.67 -19.63
CA LEU A 72 5.77 6.50 -19.56
C LEU A 72 4.48 6.70 -20.36
N THR A 73 3.92 7.91 -20.47
CA THR A 73 2.76 8.15 -21.37
C THR A 73 2.99 7.69 -22.82
N LYS A 74 4.24 7.64 -23.28
CA LYS A 74 4.64 7.18 -24.61
C LYS A 74 5.32 5.80 -24.58
N HIS A 75 5.57 5.24 -23.40
CA HIS A 75 6.36 4.03 -23.17
C HIS A 75 5.70 3.10 -22.13
N HIS A 76 4.38 2.89 -22.25
CA HIS A 76 3.50 2.10 -21.36
C HIS A 76 3.01 2.77 -20.07
N ALA A 77 1.92 2.26 -19.49
CA ALA A 77 1.17 2.88 -18.39
C ALA A 77 0.56 4.24 -18.79
N THR A 78 -0.26 4.25 -19.84
CA THR A 78 -1.01 5.45 -20.28
C THR A 78 -2.07 5.88 -19.28
N ASP A 79 -2.63 4.93 -18.52
CA ASP A 79 -3.54 5.24 -17.42
C ASP A 79 -2.83 6.05 -16.31
N PRO A 80 -3.32 7.26 -15.96
CA PRO A 80 -2.66 8.11 -14.98
C PRO A 80 -2.52 7.49 -13.59
N LYS A 81 -3.51 6.72 -13.12
CA LYS A 81 -3.48 6.11 -11.79
C LYS A 81 -2.45 4.99 -11.74
N LEU A 82 -2.42 4.13 -12.75
CA LEU A 82 -1.42 3.06 -12.86
C LEU A 82 -0.01 3.63 -13.00
N ARG A 83 0.14 4.70 -13.77
CA ARG A 83 1.44 5.35 -13.98
C ARG A 83 1.99 5.99 -12.72
N ALA A 84 1.17 6.72 -11.97
CA ALA A 84 1.58 7.30 -10.70
C ALA A 84 2.07 6.22 -9.72
N ALA A 85 1.34 5.10 -9.61
CA ALA A 85 1.75 3.97 -8.78
C ALA A 85 3.06 3.34 -9.29
N LEU A 86 3.25 3.24 -10.61
CA LEU A 86 4.48 2.72 -11.21
C LEU A 86 5.68 3.65 -10.97
N VAL A 87 5.53 4.96 -11.13
CA VAL A 87 6.59 5.96 -10.90
C VAL A 87 7.07 5.87 -9.45
N GLU A 88 6.16 5.87 -8.50
CA GLU A 88 6.49 5.77 -7.08
C GLU A 88 7.21 4.45 -6.75
N TRP A 89 6.72 3.35 -7.30
CA TRP A 89 7.38 2.06 -7.11
C TRP A 89 8.77 2.01 -7.76
N LEU A 90 8.94 2.54 -8.98
CA LEU A 90 10.21 2.57 -9.68
C LEU A 90 11.27 3.36 -8.92
N VAL A 91 10.96 4.57 -8.44
CA VAL A 91 11.93 5.36 -7.67
C VAL A 91 12.33 4.69 -6.36
N SER A 92 11.43 3.90 -5.75
CA SER A 92 11.77 3.11 -4.57
C SER A 92 12.75 1.95 -4.85
N GLN A 93 13.00 1.63 -6.12
CA GLN A 93 14.03 0.64 -6.52
C GLN A 93 15.43 1.25 -6.62
N THR A 94 15.56 2.57 -6.55
CA THR A 94 16.87 3.23 -6.54
C THR A 94 17.53 3.00 -5.17
N ARG A 95 18.81 2.63 -5.16
CA ARG A 95 19.60 2.67 -3.93
C ARG A 95 19.94 4.14 -3.70
N GLN A 96 19.44 4.71 -2.61
CA GLN A 96 19.77 6.08 -2.19
C GLN A 96 21.20 6.14 -1.66
#